data_AF-A0AAV1QKG3-F1
#
_entry.id   AF-A0AAV1QKG3-F1
#
_cell.length_a   1.000
_cell.length_b   1.000
_cell.length_c   1.000
_cell.angle_alpha   90.00
_cell.angle_beta   90.00
_cell.angle_gamma   90.00
#
_symmetry.space_group_name_H-M   'P 1'
#
loop_
_entity.id
_entity.type
_entity.pdbx_description
1 polymer ?
#
loop_
_entity_poly.entity_id
_entity_poly.type
_entity_poly.pdbx_seq_one_letter_code
_entity_poly.pdbx_strand_id
1 'polypeptide(L)'
;MFSMARKNAPCILFIDEIDAVGRKRGGGNFGGQSEQENTLNQLLVEMDGFNTATNVVVLAGTNRPDILDPALMRPGRFDRQIYIGPPDIKGRASIFKVHLRPIKLDPSMDKDALARKMAAATPGFTGADIANVCNEAALIAARHLNTSVQGKHFEHAIDRVIGGLEKKTQVLQPTEKKTVAYHEAGHAIVGWFLQHADPLLKVSIIPRGKGLGYAQYLPREQYLYSREQLFDRMCMMLGGRVAEQ
;
A
#
# COMPACT_ATOMS: atom_id res chain seq x y z
N MET A 1 -23.11 -16.80 -15.95
CA MET A 1 -22.14 -17.09 -14.87
C MET A 1 -22.59 -18.26 -13.99
N PHE A 2 -23.63 -18.11 -13.17
CA PHE A 2 -24.04 -19.12 -12.19
C PHE A 2 -24.47 -20.48 -12.74
N SER A 3 -25.10 -20.52 -13.92
CA SER A 3 -25.39 -21.79 -14.62
C SER A 3 -24.13 -22.61 -14.92
N MET A 4 -23.02 -21.94 -15.29
CA MET A 4 -21.75 -22.61 -15.54
C MET A 4 -21.11 -23.09 -14.24
N ALA A 5 -21.19 -22.30 -13.16
CA ALA A 5 -20.72 -22.72 -11.84
C ALA A 5 -21.45 -23.97 -11.35
N ARG A 6 -22.79 -24.02 -11.50
CA ARG A 6 -23.60 -25.20 -11.16
C ARG A 6 -23.20 -26.45 -11.96
N LYS A 7 -22.95 -26.30 -13.27
CA LYS A 7 -22.51 -27.42 -14.12
C LYS A 7 -21.13 -27.98 -13.74
N ASN A 8 -20.27 -27.15 -13.16
CA ASN A 8 -18.89 -27.53 -12.79
C ASN A 8 -18.74 -27.75 -11.28
N ALA A 9 -19.84 -27.94 -10.53
CA ALA A 9 -19.77 -28.21 -9.10
C ALA A 9 -19.01 -29.54 -8.84
N PRO A 10 -18.10 -29.60 -7.85
CA PRO A 10 -17.73 -28.53 -6.92
C PRO A 10 -16.77 -27.49 -7.52
N CYS A 11 -17.07 -26.19 -7.36
CA CYS A 11 -16.22 -25.11 -7.86
C CYS A 11 -16.22 -23.88 -6.95
N ILE A 12 -15.21 -23.01 -7.14
CA ILE A 12 -15.14 -21.69 -6.53
C ILE A 12 -15.44 -20.65 -7.61
N LEU A 13 -16.39 -19.76 -7.34
CA LEU A 13 -16.71 -18.62 -8.18
C LEU A 13 -16.15 -17.35 -7.50
N PHE A 14 -15.23 -16.64 -8.16
CA PHE A 14 -14.68 -15.39 -7.65
C PHE A 14 -15.20 -14.19 -8.44
N ILE A 15 -15.71 -13.19 -7.73
CA ILE A 15 -16.18 -11.91 -8.28
C ILE A 15 -15.27 -10.81 -7.74
N ASP A 16 -14.34 -10.33 -8.57
CA ASP A 16 -13.53 -9.18 -8.22
C ASP A 16 -14.32 -7.87 -8.41
N GLU A 17 -13.95 -6.82 -7.68
CA GLU A 17 -14.58 -5.50 -7.72
C GLU A 17 -16.12 -5.54 -7.68
N ILE A 18 -16.69 -6.28 -6.72
CA ILE A 18 -18.14 -6.48 -6.64
C ILE A 18 -18.92 -5.17 -6.48
N ASP A 19 -18.28 -4.08 -6.04
CA ASP A 19 -18.90 -2.76 -5.96
C ASP A 19 -19.31 -2.17 -7.31
N ALA A 20 -18.80 -2.68 -8.42
CA ALA A 20 -19.28 -2.32 -9.77
C ALA A 20 -20.75 -2.73 -10.00
N VAL A 21 -21.16 -3.88 -9.45
CA VAL A 21 -22.52 -4.45 -9.61
C VAL A 21 -23.34 -4.43 -8.32
N GLY A 22 -22.67 -4.29 -7.18
CA GLY A 22 -23.23 -4.45 -5.84
C GLY A 22 -23.60 -3.15 -5.15
N ARG A 23 -23.56 -2.01 -5.85
CA ARG A 23 -23.77 -0.68 -5.24
C ARG A 23 -25.20 -0.50 -4.72
N LYS A 24 -25.34 0.13 -3.55
CA LYS A 24 -26.62 0.48 -2.93
C LYS A 24 -27.47 1.33 -3.86
N ARG A 25 -28.76 0.98 -3.94
CA ARG A 25 -29.82 1.73 -4.62
C ARG A 25 -29.82 3.19 -4.15
N GLY A 26 -29.67 4.13 -5.09
CA GLY A 26 -29.73 5.57 -4.84
C GLY A 26 -31.04 6.14 -5.39
N GLY A 27 -31.75 6.96 -4.62
CA GLY A 27 -33.10 7.46 -4.96
C GLY A 27 -33.17 8.55 -6.04
N GLY A 28 -32.46 8.43 -7.17
CA GLY A 28 -32.39 9.48 -8.20
C GLY A 28 -32.62 8.99 -9.63
N ASN A 29 -33.83 9.20 -10.15
CA ASN A 29 -34.27 8.90 -11.53
C ASN A 29 -33.32 9.40 -12.65
N PHE A 30 -32.28 8.65 -13.01
CA PHE A 30 -31.62 8.77 -14.31
C PHE A 30 -31.27 7.37 -14.85
N GLY A 31 -31.68 7.10 -16.10
CA GLY A 31 -31.84 5.76 -16.70
C GLY A 31 -30.65 4.79 -16.75
N GLY A 32 -29.49 5.12 -16.19
CA GLY A 32 -28.37 4.18 -16.01
C GLY A 32 -28.48 3.31 -14.75
N GLN A 33 -29.30 3.69 -13.77
CA GLN A 33 -29.50 2.91 -12.55
C GLN A 33 -30.31 1.63 -12.76
N SER A 34 -31.22 1.58 -13.75
CA SER A 34 -32.10 0.42 -13.89
C SER A 34 -31.35 -0.85 -14.31
N GLU A 35 -30.35 -0.75 -15.19
CA GLU A 35 -29.53 -1.89 -15.61
C GLU A 35 -28.64 -2.42 -14.48
N GLN A 36 -28.07 -1.52 -13.68
CA GLN A 36 -27.27 -1.90 -12.52
C GLN A 36 -28.15 -2.58 -11.46
N GLU A 37 -29.34 -2.06 -11.22
CA GLU A 37 -30.32 -2.64 -10.29
C GLU A 37 -30.84 -4.00 -10.75
N ASN A 38 -31.14 -4.15 -12.05
CA ASN A 38 -31.55 -5.43 -12.63
C ASN A 38 -30.44 -6.48 -12.48
N THR A 39 -29.19 -6.08 -12.74
CA THR A 39 -28.02 -6.95 -12.57
C THR A 39 -27.82 -7.36 -11.11
N LEU A 40 -27.96 -6.43 -10.17
CA LEU A 40 -27.90 -6.71 -8.74
C LEU A 40 -29.00 -7.67 -8.30
N ASN A 41 -30.25 -7.43 -8.69
CA ASN A 41 -31.37 -8.30 -8.34
C ASN A 41 -31.17 -9.72 -8.89
N GLN A 42 -30.68 -9.86 -10.12
CA GLN A 42 -30.37 -11.16 -10.69
C GLN A 42 -29.25 -11.87 -9.91
N LEU A 43 -28.22 -11.14 -9.47
CA LEU A 43 -27.17 -11.67 -8.61
C LEU A 43 -27.75 -12.20 -7.29
N LEU A 44 -28.64 -11.44 -6.65
CA LEU A 44 -29.28 -11.84 -5.39
C LEU A 44 -30.15 -13.11 -5.55
N VAL A 45 -30.94 -13.18 -6.63
CA VAL A 45 -31.78 -14.35 -6.92
C VAL A 45 -30.94 -15.60 -7.18
N GLU A 46 -29.84 -15.47 -7.93
CA GLU A 46 -28.95 -16.59 -8.19
C GLU A 46 -28.21 -17.05 -6.93
N MET A 47 -27.87 -16.13 -6.01
CA MET A 47 -27.26 -16.46 -4.71
C MET A 47 -28.24 -17.20 -3.79
N ASP A 48 -29.50 -16.73 -3.69
CA ASP A 48 -30.53 -17.40 -2.89
C ASP A 48 -30.96 -18.75 -3.51
N GLY A 49 -30.77 -18.92 -4.82
CA GLY A 49 -31.08 -20.14 -5.56
C GLY A 49 -30.08 -21.28 -5.37
N PHE A 50 -28.99 -21.08 -4.62
CA PHE A 50 -28.09 -22.15 -4.23
C PHE A 50 -28.69 -22.96 -3.08
N ASN A 51 -29.34 -24.07 -3.41
CA ASN A 51 -29.61 -25.10 -2.42
C ASN A 51 -28.27 -25.59 -1.84
N THR A 52 -28.25 -25.90 -0.55
CA THR A 52 -27.11 -26.49 0.19
C THR A 52 -26.55 -27.77 -0.44
N ALA A 53 -27.25 -28.38 -1.40
CA ALA A 53 -26.82 -29.54 -2.16
C ALA A 53 -25.81 -29.22 -3.28
N THR A 54 -25.77 -27.98 -3.77
CA THR A 54 -24.80 -27.55 -4.79
C THR A 54 -23.53 -27.01 -4.11
N ASN A 55 -22.43 -27.77 -4.18
CA ASN A 55 -21.13 -27.44 -3.58
C ASN A 55 -20.39 -26.31 -4.33
N VAL A 56 -20.99 -25.14 -4.44
CA VAL A 56 -20.41 -23.95 -5.06
C VAL A 56 -20.09 -22.93 -3.99
N VAL A 57 -18.82 -22.50 -3.91
CA VAL A 57 -18.37 -21.45 -2.99
C VAL A 57 -18.23 -20.15 -3.77
N VAL A 58 -18.96 -19.11 -3.36
CA VAL A 58 -18.85 -17.78 -3.96
C VAL A 58 -17.96 -16.90 -3.10
N LEU A 59 -16.88 -16.38 -3.70
CA LEU A 59 -15.96 -15.41 -3.10
C LEU A 59 -16.10 -14.08 -3.85
N ALA A 60 -15.99 -12.98 -3.13
CA ALA A 60 -16.00 -11.65 -3.72
C ALA A 60 -14.96 -10.71 -3.07
N GLY A 61 -14.39 -9.81 -3.86
CA GLY A 61 -13.47 -8.76 -3.41
C GLY A 61 -14.06 -7.37 -3.63
N THR A 62 -13.85 -6.46 -2.67
CA THR A 62 -14.14 -5.03 -2.84
C THR A 62 -13.20 -4.18 -2.01
N ASN A 63 -12.89 -2.98 -2.51
CA ASN A 63 -12.22 -1.93 -1.74
C ASN A 63 -13.20 -0.98 -1.04
N ARG A 64 -14.51 -1.10 -1.32
CA ARG A 64 -15.55 -0.17 -0.87
C ARG A 64 -16.77 -0.90 -0.29
N PRO A 65 -16.62 -1.58 0.86
CA PRO A 65 -17.72 -2.30 1.49
C PRO A 65 -18.88 -1.40 1.93
N ASP A 66 -18.60 -0.11 2.15
CA ASP A 66 -19.55 0.92 2.59
C ASP A 66 -20.64 1.24 1.55
N ILE A 67 -20.34 1.09 0.26
CA ILE A 67 -21.29 1.39 -0.81
C ILE A 67 -22.10 0.18 -1.27
N LEU A 68 -21.84 -1.01 -0.73
CA LEU A 68 -22.55 -2.22 -1.11
C LEU A 68 -24.00 -2.21 -0.63
N ASP A 69 -24.92 -2.79 -1.40
CA ASP A 69 -26.30 -3.00 -0.98
C ASP A 69 -26.29 -3.96 0.23
N PRO A 70 -26.87 -3.56 1.39
CA PRO A 70 -26.94 -4.41 2.57
C PRO A 70 -27.58 -5.78 2.33
N ALA A 71 -28.38 -5.92 1.26
CA ALA A 71 -28.97 -7.17 0.83
C ALA A 71 -27.91 -8.22 0.45
N LEU A 72 -26.77 -7.83 -0.12
CA LEU A 72 -25.68 -8.76 -0.46
C LEU A 72 -25.04 -9.40 0.78
N MET A 73 -25.05 -8.67 1.89
CA MET A 73 -24.39 -9.04 3.14
C MET A 73 -25.30 -9.81 4.11
N ARG A 74 -26.51 -10.18 3.67
CA ARG A 74 -27.46 -10.94 4.48
C ARG A 74 -27.11 -12.43 4.52
N PRO A 75 -27.46 -13.16 5.60
CA PRO A 75 -27.32 -14.61 5.67
C PRO A 75 -27.98 -15.33 4.48
N GLY A 76 -27.32 -16.36 3.95
CA GLY A 76 -27.66 -17.05 2.71
C GLY A 76 -26.94 -16.51 1.45
N ARG A 77 -26.13 -15.45 1.59
CA ARG A 77 -25.42 -14.78 0.48
C ARG A 77 -23.94 -14.63 0.83
N PHE A 78 -23.48 -13.42 1.12
CA PHE A 78 -22.12 -13.21 1.66
C PHE A 78 -22.13 -13.23 3.19
N ASP A 79 -22.23 -14.45 3.73
CA ASP A 79 -22.37 -14.70 5.17
C ASP A 79 -21.07 -14.44 5.94
N ARG A 80 -19.93 -14.52 5.25
CA ARG A 80 -18.60 -14.34 5.82
C ARG A 80 -17.98 -13.06 5.28
N GLN A 81 -17.69 -12.14 6.21
CA GLN A 81 -16.96 -10.91 5.93
C GLN A 81 -15.54 -11.06 6.49
N ILE A 82 -14.55 -10.98 5.61
CA ILE A 82 -13.14 -11.10 5.98
C ILE A 82 -12.46 -9.80 5.56
N TYR A 83 -12.07 -8.99 6.55
CA TYR A 83 -11.31 -7.78 6.31
C TYR A 83 -9.81 -8.13 6.23
N ILE A 84 -9.17 -7.78 5.11
CA ILE A 84 -7.73 -7.93 4.91
C ILE A 84 -7.11 -6.53 4.90
N GLY A 85 -6.58 -6.13 6.06
CA GLY A 85 -5.90 -4.84 6.21
C GLY A 85 -4.45 -4.84 5.72
N PRO A 86 -3.78 -3.68 5.77
CA PRO A 86 -2.34 -3.59 5.55
C PRO A 86 -1.55 -4.52 6.50
N PRO A 87 -0.45 -5.12 6.03
CA PRO A 87 0.33 -6.06 6.83
C PRO A 87 1.12 -5.37 7.96
N ASP A 88 1.19 -6.04 9.11
CA ASP A 88 2.09 -5.70 10.20
C ASP A 88 3.56 -5.99 9.83
N ILE A 89 4.52 -5.63 10.69
CA ILE A 89 5.95 -5.85 10.42
C ILE A 89 6.29 -7.33 10.15
N LYS A 90 5.65 -8.28 10.84
CA LYS A 90 5.88 -9.72 10.65
C LYS A 90 5.27 -10.21 9.32
N GLY A 91 4.09 -9.71 8.97
CA GLY A 91 3.42 -9.93 7.70
C GLY A 91 4.26 -9.37 6.55
N ARG A 92 4.75 -8.13 6.66
CA ARG A 92 5.66 -7.52 5.67
C ARG A 92 6.91 -8.38 5.47
N ALA A 93 7.55 -8.83 6.54
CA ALA A 93 8.72 -9.72 6.43
C ALA A 93 8.36 -11.03 5.71
N SER A 94 7.20 -11.61 5.97
CA SER A 94 6.73 -12.83 5.30
C SER A 94 6.43 -12.60 3.82
N ILE A 95 5.84 -11.46 3.47
CA ILE A 95 5.58 -11.04 2.09
C ILE A 95 6.91 -10.83 1.34
N PHE A 96 7.90 -10.17 1.95
CA PHE A 96 9.25 -10.08 1.40
C PHE A 96 9.82 -11.47 1.13
N LYS A 97 9.73 -12.41 2.06
CA LYS A 97 10.21 -13.79 1.83
C LYS A 97 9.57 -14.44 0.61
N VAL A 98 8.27 -14.21 0.36
CA VAL A 98 7.59 -14.71 -0.84
C VAL A 98 8.18 -14.09 -2.11
N HIS A 99 8.30 -12.76 -2.16
CA HIS A 99 8.78 -12.05 -3.36
C HIS A 99 10.30 -12.12 -3.57
N LEU A 100 11.08 -12.49 -2.55
CA LEU A 100 12.52 -12.76 -2.64
C LEU A 100 12.83 -14.17 -3.19
N ARG A 101 11.87 -15.09 -3.23
CA ARG A 101 12.06 -16.45 -3.78
C ARG A 101 12.53 -16.46 -5.24
N PRO A 102 11.87 -15.75 -6.18
CA PRO A 102 12.28 -15.77 -7.59
C PRO A 102 13.54 -14.93 -7.89
N ILE A 103 14.02 -14.12 -6.94
CA ILE A 103 15.11 -13.17 -7.17
C ILE A 103 16.47 -13.83 -6.89
N LYS A 104 17.40 -13.69 -7.85
CA LYS A 104 18.80 -14.08 -7.66
C LYS A 104 19.54 -13.07 -6.79
N LEU A 105 19.54 -13.33 -5.49
CA LEU A 105 20.29 -12.53 -4.50
C LEU A 105 21.78 -12.87 -4.50
N ASP A 106 22.58 -11.97 -3.96
CA ASP A 106 23.99 -12.22 -3.65
C ASP A 106 24.12 -13.41 -2.68
N PRO A 107 24.99 -14.40 -2.94
CA PRO A 107 25.16 -15.57 -2.08
C PRO A 107 25.55 -15.25 -0.63
N SER A 108 26.17 -14.09 -0.40
CA SER A 108 26.55 -13.64 0.95
C SER A 108 25.37 -13.15 1.79
N MET A 109 24.19 -12.96 1.18
CA MET A 109 23.02 -12.40 1.85
C MET A 109 22.09 -13.49 2.37
N ASP A 110 21.79 -13.44 3.67
CA ASP A 110 20.70 -14.22 4.25
C ASP A 110 19.34 -13.59 3.87
N LYS A 111 18.50 -14.38 3.20
CA LYS A 111 17.12 -14.01 2.80
C LYS A 111 16.26 -13.62 4.00
N ASP A 112 16.42 -14.30 5.14
CA ASP A 112 15.61 -14.07 6.32
C ASP A 112 16.03 -12.80 7.05
N ALA A 113 17.33 -12.55 7.19
CA ALA A 113 17.85 -11.27 7.65
C ALA A 113 17.43 -10.11 6.73
N LEU A 114 17.54 -10.27 5.42
CA LEU A 114 17.15 -9.25 4.45
C LEU A 114 15.66 -8.91 4.56
N ALA A 115 14.78 -9.91 4.58
CA ALA A 115 13.34 -9.71 4.67
C ALA A 115 12.95 -8.93 5.94
N ARG A 116 13.58 -9.24 7.09
CA ARG A 116 13.38 -8.50 8.34
C ARG A 116 13.88 -7.06 8.24
N LYS A 117 15.07 -6.84 7.66
CA LYS A 117 15.64 -5.50 7.46
C LYS A 117 14.72 -4.65 6.57
N MET A 118 14.24 -5.20 5.45
CA MET A 118 13.38 -4.47 4.52
C MET A 118 12.01 -4.16 5.12
N ALA A 119 11.40 -5.10 5.85
CA ALA A 119 10.13 -4.87 6.52
C ALA A 119 10.16 -3.72 7.54
N ALA A 120 11.30 -3.51 8.20
CA ALA A 120 11.52 -2.37 9.10
C ALA A 120 11.72 -1.04 8.35
N ALA A 121 12.31 -1.08 7.15
CA ALA A 121 12.56 0.09 6.32
C ALA A 121 11.33 0.54 5.49
N THR A 122 10.28 -0.27 5.42
CA THR A 122 9.06 0.01 4.64
C THR A 122 7.79 0.02 5.50
N PRO A 123 7.67 0.91 6.51
CA PRO A 123 6.47 1.03 7.32
C PRO A 123 5.26 1.45 6.48
N GLY A 124 4.09 0.88 6.78
CA GLY A 124 2.83 1.21 6.10
C GLY A 124 2.67 0.64 4.69
N PHE A 125 3.67 -0.08 4.15
CA PHE A 125 3.59 -0.65 2.82
C PHE A 125 2.58 -1.78 2.73
N THR A 126 1.81 -1.80 1.64
CA THR A 126 0.92 -2.90 1.29
C THR A 126 1.70 -4.08 0.68
N GLY A 127 1.02 -5.22 0.50
CA GLY A 127 1.63 -6.37 -0.18
C GLY A 127 2.06 -6.04 -1.62
N ALA A 128 1.28 -5.21 -2.32
CA ALA A 128 1.60 -4.75 -3.67
C ALA A 128 2.84 -3.84 -3.69
N ASP A 129 2.98 -2.95 -2.71
CA ASP A 129 4.16 -2.08 -2.61
C ASP A 129 5.44 -2.88 -2.37
N ILE A 130 5.38 -3.91 -1.52
CA ILE A 130 6.52 -4.81 -1.25
C ILE A 130 6.89 -5.62 -2.49
N ALA A 131 5.91 -6.11 -3.23
CA ALA A 131 6.15 -6.79 -4.50
C ALA A 131 6.85 -5.85 -5.49
N ASN A 132 6.41 -4.59 -5.55
CA ASN A 132 7.01 -3.57 -6.40
C ASN A 132 8.45 -3.23 -5.99
N VAL A 133 8.74 -3.10 -4.69
CA VAL A 133 10.12 -2.91 -4.19
C VAL A 133 11.03 -4.06 -4.62
N CYS A 134 10.57 -5.30 -4.48
CA CYS A 134 11.35 -6.47 -4.90
C CYS A 134 11.64 -6.46 -6.41
N ASN A 135 10.64 -6.11 -7.22
CA ASN A 135 10.78 -6.02 -8.67
C ASN A 135 11.74 -4.89 -9.09
N GLU A 136 11.57 -3.69 -8.53
CA GLU A 136 12.41 -2.53 -8.82
C GLU A 136 13.87 -2.77 -8.38
N ALA A 137 14.10 -3.47 -7.27
CA ALA A 137 15.45 -3.85 -6.86
C ALA A 137 16.15 -4.74 -7.91
N ALA A 138 15.42 -5.68 -8.52
CA ALA A 138 15.94 -6.50 -9.61
C ALA A 138 16.20 -5.69 -10.88
N LEU A 139 15.30 -4.77 -11.25
CA LEU A 139 15.48 -3.88 -12.41
C LEU A 139 16.69 -2.94 -12.23
N ILE A 140 16.90 -2.42 -11.03
CA ILE A 140 18.06 -1.57 -10.69
C ILE A 140 19.35 -2.40 -10.82
N ALA A 141 19.37 -3.63 -10.29
CA ALA A 141 20.53 -4.52 -10.44
C ALA A 141 20.86 -4.78 -11.91
N ALA A 142 19.84 -5.10 -12.72
CA ALA A 142 19.99 -5.38 -14.14
C ALA A 142 20.49 -4.15 -14.92
N ARG A 143 20.03 -2.93 -14.58
CA ARG A 143 20.49 -1.68 -15.20
C ARG A 143 21.99 -1.44 -14.99
N HIS A 144 22.53 -1.89 -13.87
CA HIS A 144 23.96 -1.80 -13.56
C HIS A 144 24.75 -3.03 -14.03
N LEU A 145 24.13 -3.94 -14.79
CA LEU A 145 24.72 -5.19 -15.27
C LEU A 145 25.27 -6.07 -14.13
N ASN A 146 24.66 -5.98 -12.94
CA ASN A 146 25.02 -6.83 -11.81
C ASN A 146 24.52 -8.26 -12.03
N THR A 147 25.34 -9.25 -11.69
CA THR A 147 25.01 -10.68 -11.81
C THR A 147 24.06 -11.20 -10.73
N SER A 148 23.87 -10.42 -9.65
CA SER A 148 23.00 -10.70 -8.50
C SER A 148 22.46 -9.39 -7.89
N VAL A 149 21.32 -9.49 -7.21
CA VAL A 149 20.72 -8.36 -6.48
C VAL A 149 21.34 -8.25 -5.09
N GLN A 150 21.82 -7.05 -4.76
CA GLN A 150 22.47 -6.70 -3.49
C GLN A 150 21.55 -5.82 -2.62
N GLY A 151 21.85 -5.72 -1.31
CA GLY A 151 21.10 -4.89 -0.38
C GLY A 151 20.92 -3.43 -0.81
N LYS A 152 21.96 -2.83 -1.42
CA LYS A 152 21.89 -1.46 -1.96
C LYS A 152 20.79 -1.28 -3.01
N HIS A 153 20.50 -2.30 -3.82
CA HIS A 153 19.47 -2.21 -4.85
C HIS A 153 18.07 -2.11 -4.23
N PHE A 154 17.85 -2.80 -3.10
CA PHE A 154 16.59 -2.67 -2.35
C PHE A 154 16.46 -1.29 -1.70
N GLU A 155 17.54 -0.74 -1.14
CA GLU A 155 17.52 0.62 -0.57
C GLU A 155 17.17 1.65 -1.65
N HIS A 156 17.76 1.54 -2.86
CA HIS A 156 17.38 2.38 -4.00
C HIS A 156 15.94 2.15 -4.50
N ALA A 157 15.45 0.91 -4.45
CA ALA A 157 14.08 0.59 -4.82
C ALA A 157 13.08 1.23 -3.84
N ILE A 158 13.35 1.17 -2.53
CA ILE A 158 12.53 1.82 -1.51
C ILE A 158 12.49 3.33 -1.73
N ASP A 159 13.64 3.97 -1.92
CA ASP A 159 13.71 5.41 -2.23
C ASP A 159 12.88 5.79 -3.45
N ARG A 160 12.87 4.93 -4.47
CA ARG A 160 12.12 5.12 -5.71
C ARG A 160 10.62 4.96 -5.50
N VAL A 161 10.18 3.98 -4.71
CA VAL A 161 8.76 3.75 -4.40
C VAL A 161 8.20 4.87 -3.52
N ILE A 162 8.97 5.37 -2.55
CA ILE A 162 8.55 6.45 -1.64
C ILE A 162 8.62 7.82 -2.33
N GLY A 163 9.80 8.19 -2.82
CA GLY A 163 10.06 9.54 -3.34
C GLY A 163 9.74 9.72 -4.82
N GLY A 164 9.61 8.62 -5.56
CA GLY A 164 9.48 8.63 -7.02
C GLY A 164 10.82 8.72 -7.75
N LEU A 165 10.73 9.04 -9.05
CA LEU A 165 11.88 9.15 -9.94
C LEU A 165 12.84 10.26 -9.48
N GLU A 166 14.12 9.91 -9.37
CA GLU A 166 15.21 10.85 -9.13
C GLU A 166 15.44 11.73 -10.35
N LYS A 167 15.40 13.05 -10.15
CA LYS A 167 15.61 14.02 -11.24
C LYS A 167 17.07 14.43 -11.34
N LYS A 168 17.89 13.56 -11.92
CA LYS A 168 19.34 13.82 -12.10
C LYS A 168 19.65 15.06 -12.96
N THR A 169 18.74 15.44 -13.86
CA THR A 169 18.89 16.61 -14.74
C THR A 169 18.43 17.92 -14.09
N GLN A 170 17.66 17.86 -13.01
CA GLN A 170 17.22 19.07 -12.29
C GLN A 170 18.33 19.50 -11.34
N VAL A 171 19.35 20.16 -11.89
CA VAL A 171 20.46 20.71 -11.11
C VAL A 171 19.98 22.00 -10.46
N LEU A 172 19.69 21.92 -9.15
CA LEU A 172 19.44 23.08 -8.31
C LEU A 172 20.69 23.97 -8.23
N GLN A 173 20.49 25.28 -8.24
CA GLN A 173 21.55 26.25 -8.02
C GLN A 173 22.19 26.06 -6.63
N PRO A 174 23.45 26.42 -6.40
CA PRO A 174 24.09 26.28 -5.09
C PRO A 174 23.32 26.96 -3.96
N THR A 175 22.69 28.12 -4.25
CA THR A 175 21.83 28.85 -3.32
C THR A 175 20.55 28.07 -3.00
N GLU A 176 19.86 27.54 -4.01
CA GLU A 176 18.66 26.71 -3.83
C GLU A 176 18.98 25.42 -3.07
N LYS A 177 20.08 24.75 -3.39
CA LYS A 177 20.55 23.57 -2.64
C LYS A 177 20.80 23.90 -1.18
N LYS A 178 21.37 25.07 -0.89
CA LYS A 178 21.59 25.54 0.48
C LYS A 178 20.27 25.75 1.20
N THR A 179 19.29 26.38 0.56
CA THR A 179 17.94 26.57 1.12
C THR A 179 17.26 25.23 1.40
N VAL A 180 17.25 24.30 0.44
CA VAL A 180 16.69 22.95 0.62
C VAL A 180 17.42 22.20 1.74
N ALA A 181 18.75 22.33 1.84
CA ALA A 181 19.50 21.71 2.92
C ALA A 181 19.11 22.26 4.30
N TYR A 182 18.91 23.57 4.45
CA TYR A 182 18.39 24.14 5.69
C TYR A 182 16.97 23.68 5.98
N HIS A 183 16.10 23.64 4.97
CA HIS A 183 14.73 23.18 5.09
C HIS A 183 14.64 21.74 5.62
N GLU A 184 15.33 20.82 4.96
CA GLU A 184 15.35 19.41 5.37
C GLU A 184 16.07 19.21 6.71
N ALA A 185 17.12 20.00 7.00
CA ALA A 185 17.77 19.99 8.31
C ALA A 185 16.85 20.49 9.43
N GLY A 186 15.98 21.46 9.16
CA GLY A 186 14.98 21.94 10.12
C GLY A 186 14.03 20.83 10.55
N HIS A 187 13.50 20.09 9.58
CA HIS A 187 12.70 18.90 9.84
C HIS A 187 13.46 17.85 10.67
N ALA A 188 14.71 17.57 10.28
CA ALA A 188 15.54 16.57 10.92
C ALA A 188 15.86 16.92 12.39
N ILE A 189 16.31 18.15 12.65
CA ILE A 189 16.71 18.62 13.97
C ILE A 189 15.50 18.70 14.89
N VAL A 190 14.40 19.33 14.44
CA VAL A 190 13.19 19.44 15.26
C VAL A 190 12.64 18.04 15.58
N GLY A 191 12.56 17.15 14.58
CA GLY A 191 12.14 15.77 14.78
C GLY A 191 13.07 14.96 15.70
N TRP A 192 14.36 15.28 15.76
CA TRP A 192 15.33 14.62 16.64
C TRP A 192 15.15 14.99 18.12
N PHE A 193 14.81 16.25 18.41
CA PHE A 193 14.71 16.75 19.79
C PHE A 193 13.31 16.60 20.41
N LEU A 194 12.26 16.46 19.61
CA LEU A 194 10.89 16.30 20.11
C LEU A 194 10.60 14.88 20.57
N GLN A 195 10.01 14.75 21.76
CA GLN A 195 9.76 13.47 22.42
C GLN A 195 8.79 12.57 21.65
N HIS A 196 7.76 13.16 21.05
CA HIS A 196 6.69 12.44 20.37
C HIS A 196 6.79 12.46 18.85
N ALA A 197 7.87 13.02 18.29
CA ALA A 197 8.11 12.95 16.86
C ALA A 197 8.33 11.50 16.40
N ASP A 198 7.96 11.26 15.14
CA ASP A 198 8.21 9.98 14.48
C ASP A 198 9.73 9.84 14.22
N PRO A 199 10.35 8.70 14.57
CA PRO A 199 11.77 8.48 14.35
C PRO A 199 12.18 8.74 12.89
N LEU A 200 13.22 9.56 12.72
CA LEU A 200 13.79 9.88 11.41
C LEU A 200 14.68 8.74 10.92
N LEU A 201 14.39 8.19 9.74
CA LEU A 201 15.19 7.13 9.12
C LEU A 201 16.23 7.68 8.17
N LYS A 202 15.85 8.66 7.34
CA LYS A 202 16.71 9.19 6.27
C LYS A 202 16.28 10.58 5.86
N VAL A 203 17.25 11.42 5.51
CA VAL A 203 17.03 12.74 4.93
C VAL A 203 17.87 12.87 3.68
N SER A 204 17.31 13.48 2.65
CA SER A 204 17.97 13.68 1.36
C SER A 204 17.53 14.97 0.71
N ILE A 205 18.51 15.74 0.21
CA ILE A 205 18.30 16.96 -0.59
C ILE A 205 18.27 16.67 -2.10
N ILE A 206 18.22 15.39 -2.49
CA ILE A 206 18.15 14.98 -3.89
C ILE A 206 16.70 15.12 -4.36
N PRO A 207 16.42 15.88 -5.44
CA PRO A 207 15.07 16.06 -5.95
C PRO A 207 14.46 14.75 -6.42
N ARG A 208 13.28 14.41 -5.89
CA ARG A 208 12.50 13.24 -6.28
C ARG A 208 11.04 13.61 -6.48
N GLY A 209 10.43 13.11 -7.56
CA GLY A 209 9.02 13.36 -7.85
C GLY A 209 8.68 14.85 -7.91
N LYS A 210 7.76 15.29 -7.05
CA LYS A 210 7.33 16.71 -6.94
C LYS A 210 8.12 17.51 -5.89
N GLY A 211 9.00 16.88 -5.11
CA GLY A 211 9.79 17.51 -4.04
C GLY A 211 11.22 17.87 -4.46
N LEU A 212 11.80 18.86 -3.79
CA LEU A 212 13.21 19.25 -3.95
C LEU A 212 14.14 18.56 -2.93
N GLY A 213 13.57 18.04 -1.84
CA GLY A 213 14.17 17.16 -0.86
C GLY A 213 13.10 16.21 -0.29
N TYR A 214 13.51 15.30 0.59
CA TYR A 214 12.59 14.50 1.38
C TYR A 214 13.22 14.03 2.69
N ALA A 215 12.36 13.89 3.70
CA ALA A 215 12.64 13.23 4.96
C ALA A 215 11.74 11.99 5.11
N GLN A 216 12.35 10.86 5.42
CA GLN A 216 11.66 9.59 5.66
C GLN A 216 11.56 9.36 7.17
N TYR A 217 10.32 9.22 7.64
CA TYR A 217 10.00 8.92 9.02
C TYR A 217 9.54 7.47 9.15
N LEU A 218 9.69 6.92 10.36
CA LEU A 218 9.08 5.67 10.78
C LEU A 218 7.89 5.99 11.67
N PRO A 219 6.65 6.01 11.14
CA PRO A 219 5.48 6.33 11.95
C PRO A 219 5.33 5.31 13.08
N ARG A 220 5.03 5.79 14.28
CA ARG A 220 4.64 4.87 15.38
C ARG A 220 3.30 4.21 15.02
N GLU A 221 3.24 2.89 15.06
CA GLU A 221 2.00 2.12 14.86
C GLU A 221 1.08 2.29 16.09
N GLN A 222 0.40 3.44 16.18
CA GLN A 222 -0.53 3.79 17.26
C GLN A 222 -1.87 4.31 16.73
N TYR A 223 -2.97 3.92 17.39
CA TYR A 223 -4.33 4.28 16.98
C TYR A 223 -4.89 5.51 17.71
N LEU A 224 -4.33 5.85 18.88
CA LEU A 224 -4.79 6.96 19.72
C LEU A 224 -3.66 7.99 19.83
N TYR A 225 -4.02 9.25 19.63
CA TYR A 225 -3.09 10.38 19.68
C TYR A 225 -3.45 11.32 20.82
N SER A 226 -2.46 11.71 21.63
CA SER A 226 -2.62 12.79 22.61
C SER A 226 -2.44 14.16 21.95
N ARG A 227 -2.86 15.22 22.66
CA ARG A 227 -2.67 16.60 22.22
C ARG A 227 -1.18 16.92 22.01
N GLU A 228 -0.33 16.48 22.94
CA GLU A 228 1.12 16.71 22.92
C GLU A 228 1.77 16.02 21.71
N GLN A 229 1.34 14.78 21.41
CA GLN A 229 1.84 14.05 20.24
C GLN A 229 1.49 14.75 18.92
N LEU A 230 0.27 15.28 18.81
CA LEU A 230 -0.14 16.05 17.64
C LEU A 230 0.62 17.38 17.55
N PHE A 231 0.84 18.04 18.69
CA PHE A 231 1.60 19.28 18.75
C PHE A 231 3.05 19.08 18.29
N ASP A 232 3.74 18.05 18.77
CA ASP A 232 5.11 17.73 18.35
C ASP A 232 5.18 17.43 16.84
N ARG A 233 4.18 16.70 16.30
CA ARG A 233 4.09 16.49 14.84
C ARG A 233 3.94 17.79 14.06
N MET A 234 3.11 18.72 14.55
CA MET A 234 2.96 20.04 13.94
C MET A 234 4.27 20.83 13.99
N CYS A 235 4.96 20.84 15.14
CA CYS A 235 6.26 21.50 15.29
C CYS A 235 7.30 20.94 14.31
N MET A 236 7.39 19.62 14.16
CA MET A 236 8.29 18.98 13.18
C MET A 236 7.96 19.39 11.73
N MET A 237 6.67 19.42 11.36
CA MET A 237 6.25 19.86 10.02
C MET A 237 6.53 21.34 9.74
N LEU A 238 6.52 22.19 10.77
CA LEU A 238 6.86 23.61 10.62
C LEU A 238 8.38 23.86 10.68
N GLY A 239 9.16 22.91 11.18
CA GLY A 239 10.60 23.02 11.38
C GLY A 239 11.38 23.39 10.12
N GLY A 240 10.96 22.90 8.95
CA GLY A 240 11.60 23.23 7.68
C GLY A 240 11.49 24.71 7.32
N ARG A 241 10.31 25.31 7.51
CA ARG A 241 10.09 26.75 7.27
C ARG A 241 10.84 27.62 8.27
N VAL A 242 10.93 27.20 9.54
CA VAL A 242 11.65 27.94 10.57
C VAL A 242 13.16 27.96 10.29
N ALA A 243 13.71 26.88 9.75
CA ALA A 243 15.16 26.76 9.50
C ALA A 243 15.66 27.55 8.28
N GLU A 244 14.79 27.87 7.32
CA GLU A 244 15.14 28.64 6.11
C GLU A 244 14.88 30.16 6.24
N GLN A 245 14.29 30.60 7.36
CA GLN A 245 14.11 32.03 7.72
C GLN A 245 15.41 32.63 8.26
#